data_AF-A0A3D2VNG8-F1
#
_entry.id   AF-A0A3D2VNG8-F1
#
_cell.length_a   1.000
_cell.length_b   1.000
_cell.length_c   1.000
_cell.angle_alpha   90.00
_cell.angle_beta   90.00
_cell.angle_gamma   90.00
#
_symmetry.space_group_name_H-M   'P 1'
#
loop_
_entity.id
_entity.type
_entity.pdbx_description
1 polymer ?
#
loop_
_entity_poly.entity_id
_entity_poly.type
_entity_poly.pdbx_seq_one_letter_code
_entity_poly.pdbx_strand_id
1 'polypeptide(L)'
;MAETHVPHPDLPPPASTVGALGWLRRNLFSSPPNAALTVLALYLLFTLIPPILRWAVLDATWSGDNRAACAANKGACWTFIRVHFDQ
;
A
#
# COMPACT_ATOMS: atom_id res chain seq x y z
N MET A 1 14.52 -52.43 -30.06
CA MET A 1 13.32 -51.68 -30.45
C MET A 1 13.08 -50.65 -29.36
N ALA A 2 13.22 -49.36 -29.64
CA ALA A 2 13.08 -48.31 -28.63
C ALA A 2 11.62 -47.82 -28.61
N GLU A 3 11.02 -47.83 -27.42
CA GLU A 3 9.65 -47.33 -27.20
C GLU A 3 9.64 -45.81 -27.38
N THR A 4 8.75 -45.30 -28.24
CA THR A 4 8.67 -43.86 -28.52
C THR A 4 7.89 -43.19 -27.40
N HIS A 5 8.56 -42.35 -26.61
CA HIS A 5 7.88 -41.57 -25.57
C HIS A 5 6.93 -40.55 -26.21
N VAL A 6 5.63 -40.69 -25.95
CA VAL A 6 4.61 -39.71 -26.38
C VAL A 6 4.32 -38.79 -25.20
N PRO A 7 4.69 -37.49 -25.28
CA PRO A 7 4.40 -36.54 -24.21
C PRO A 7 2.89 -36.33 -24.07
N HIS A 8 2.42 -36.33 -22.82
CA HIS A 8 1.03 -36.05 -22.50
C HIS A 8 0.74 -34.55 -22.67
N PRO A 9 -0.45 -34.14 -23.15
CA PRO A 9 -0.82 -32.73 -23.22
C PRO A 9 -0.76 -32.06 -21.84
N ASP A 10 -0.22 -30.83 -21.81
CA ASP A 10 -0.09 -30.02 -20.59
C ASP A 10 -1.47 -29.59 -20.07
N LEU A 11 -1.68 -29.74 -18.77
CA LEU A 11 -2.86 -29.23 -18.07
C LEU A 11 -2.67 -27.74 -17.74
N PRO A 12 -3.76 -26.94 -17.74
CA PRO A 12 -3.66 -25.55 -17.31
C PRO A 12 -3.22 -25.48 -15.83
N PRO A 13 -2.43 -24.47 -15.45
CA PRO A 13 -1.95 -24.31 -14.09
C PRO A 13 -3.14 -24.14 -13.12
N PRO A 14 -3.04 -24.63 -11.88
CA PRO A 14 -4.09 -24.44 -10.89
C PRO A 14 -4.45 -22.96 -10.74
N ALA A 15 -5.74 -22.63 -10.74
CA ALA A 15 -6.20 -21.24 -10.67
C ALA A 15 -5.66 -20.48 -9.43
N SER A 16 -5.28 -21.20 -8.37
CA SER A 16 -4.70 -20.66 -7.14
C SER A 16 -3.23 -20.27 -7.24
N THR A 17 -2.53 -20.62 -8.32
CA THR A 17 -1.11 -20.30 -8.52
C THR A 17 -0.88 -19.18 -9.54
N VAL A 18 -1.91 -18.82 -10.31
CA VAL A 18 -1.86 -17.76 -11.33
C VAL A 18 -2.58 -16.49 -10.88
N GLY A 19 -2.23 -15.35 -11.49
CA GLY A 19 -2.86 -14.05 -11.23
C GLY A 19 -2.52 -13.40 -9.87
N ALA A 20 -3.25 -12.33 -9.54
CA ALA A 20 -3.00 -11.52 -8.35
C ALA A 20 -3.15 -12.33 -7.04
N LEU A 21 -4.15 -13.22 -6.97
CA LEU A 21 -4.38 -14.06 -5.79
C LEU A 21 -3.22 -15.03 -5.55
N GLY A 22 -2.72 -15.68 -6.61
CA GLY A 22 -1.55 -16.55 -6.54
C GLY A 22 -0.26 -15.80 -6.18
N TRP A 23 -0.15 -14.52 -6.58
CA TRP A 23 0.96 -13.65 -6.16
C TRP A 23 0.86 -13.26 -4.68
N LEU A 24 -0.31 -12.83 -4.21
CA LEU A 24 -0.53 -12.47 -2.80
C LEU A 24 -0.21 -13.65 -1.87
N ARG A 25 -0.69 -14.85 -2.21
CA ARG A 25 -0.43 -16.05 -1.41
C ARG A 25 1.06 -16.40 -1.37
N ARG A 26 1.78 -16.25 -2.48
CA ARG A 26 3.22 -16.57 -2.57
C ARG A 26 4.13 -15.52 -1.91
N ASN A 27 3.73 -14.26 -1.86
CA ASN A 27 4.58 -13.19 -1.34
C ASN A 27 4.22 -12.77 0.10
N LEU A 28 2.93 -12.64 0.42
CA LEU A 28 2.47 -12.13 1.72
C LEU A 28 2.10 -13.25 2.69
N PHE A 29 1.52 -14.35 2.18
CA PHE A 29 0.99 -15.44 3.02
C PHE A 29 1.73 -16.77 2.81
N SER A 30 3.01 -16.72 2.45
CA SER A 30 3.81 -17.91 2.13
C SER A 30 4.16 -18.78 3.34
N SER A 31 4.07 -18.23 4.55
CA SER A 31 4.34 -18.93 5.80
C SER A 31 3.52 -18.33 6.95
N PRO A 32 3.29 -19.07 8.05
CA PRO A 32 2.63 -18.53 9.24
C PRO A 32 3.22 -17.22 9.79
N PRO A 33 4.56 -17.03 9.90
CA PRO A 33 5.11 -15.75 10.32
C PRO A 33 4.87 -14.63 9.30
N ASN A 34 4.96 -14.90 7.98
CA ASN A 34 4.65 -13.90 6.96
C ASN A 34 3.17 -13.47 7.00
N ALA A 35 2.26 -14.41 7.25
CA ALA A 35 0.85 -14.10 7.44
C ALA A 35 0.63 -13.20 8.67
N ALA A 36 1.28 -13.50 9.80
CA ALA A 36 1.20 -12.67 10.99
C ALA A 36 1.75 -11.25 10.76
N LEU A 37 2.90 -11.13 10.09
CA LEU A 37 3.48 -9.84 9.71
C LEU A 37 2.57 -9.04 8.77
N THR A 38 1.95 -9.72 7.81
CA THR A 38 1.01 -9.08 6.87
C THR A 38 -0.21 -8.53 7.60
N VAL A 39 -0.80 -9.31 8.51
CA VAL A 39 -1.94 -8.86 9.32
C VAL A 39 -1.55 -7.70 10.23
N LEU A 40 -0.38 -7.77 10.88
CA LEU A 40 0.14 -6.68 11.70
C LEU A 40 0.36 -5.40 10.88
N ALA A 41 0.95 -5.51 9.69
CA ALA A 41 1.14 -4.37 8.81
C ALA A 41 -0.19 -3.74 8.41
N LEU A 42 -1.19 -4.54 8.02
CA LEU A 42 -2.53 -4.04 7.70
C LEU A 42 -3.19 -3.36 8.90
N TYR A 43 -3.03 -3.90 10.11
CA TYR A 43 -3.54 -3.29 11.33
C TYR A 43 -2.89 -1.93 11.62
N LEU A 44 -1.57 -1.84 11.48
CA LEU A 44 -0.84 -0.58 11.63
C LEU A 44 -1.29 0.44 10.59
N LEU A 45 -1.40 0.04 9.32
CA LEU A 45 -1.91 0.92 8.27
C LEU A 45 -3.33 1.40 8.57
N PHE A 46 -4.23 0.52 9.03
CA PHE A 46 -5.60 0.88 9.36
C PHE A 46 -5.69 1.88 10.52
N THR A 47 -4.77 1.80 11.48
CA THR A 47 -4.74 2.72 12.63
C THR A 47 -4.01 4.03 12.35
N LEU A 48 -2.98 4.01 11.50
CA LEU A 48 -2.15 5.17 11.17
C LEU A 48 -2.72 6.01 10.02
N ILE A 49 -3.27 5.38 8.98
CA ILE A 49 -3.74 6.09 7.78
C ILE A 49 -4.85 7.10 8.12
N PRO A 50 -5.93 6.76 8.87
CA PRO A 50 -7.01 7.70 9.14
C PRO A 50 -6.57 8.99 9.87
N PRO A 51 -5.80 8.95 10.97
CA PRO A 51 -5.34 10.18 11.61
C PRO A 51 -4.35 10.96 10.74
N ILE A 52 -3.49 10.29 9.97
CA ILE A 52 -2.58 10.97 9.03
C ILE A 52 -3.39 11.71 7.95
N LEU A 53 -4.40 11.07 7.35
CA LEU A 53 -5.24 11.71 6.34
C LEU A 53 -6.03 12.87 6.92
N ARG A 54 -6.54 12.73 8.15
CA ARG A 54 -7.25 13.81 8.83
C ARG A 54 -6.33 15.00 9.08
N TRP A 55 -5.12 14.77 9.59
CA TRP A 55 -4.13 15.81 9.79
C TRP A 55 -3.66 16.45 8.48
N ALA A 56 -3.40 15.64 7.45
CA ALA A 56 -2.82 16.09 6.18
C ALA A 56 -3.84 16.75 5.24
N VAL A 57 -5.12 16.41 5.32
CA VAL A 57 -6.14 16.84 4.35
C VAL A 57 -7.27 17.61 5.01
N LEU A 58 -7.88 17.04 6.06
CA LEU A 58 -9.12 17.58 6.64
C LEU A 58 -8.85 18.79 7.55
N ASP A 59 -7.88 18.67 8.45
CA ASP A 59 -7.51 19.72 9.40
C ASP A 59 -6.39 20.62 8.84
N ALA A 60 -6.05 20.47 7.56
CA ALA A 60 -4.92 21.15 6.94
C ALA A 60 -5.27 22.58 6.48
N THR A 61 -4.27 23.45 6.51
CA THR A 61 -4.36 24.82 5.98
C THR A 61 -3.84 24.85 4.55
N TRP A 62 -4.75 25.08 3.61
CA TRP A 62 -4.47 25.04 2.17
C TRP A 62 -4.02 26.38 1.56
N SER A 63 -4.44 27.50 2.18
CA SER A 63 -4.16 28.86 1.70
C SER A 63 -3.90 29.81 2.86
N GLY A 64 -3.03 30.80 2.64
CA GLY A 64 -2.77 31.89 3.58
C GLY A 64 -1.53 32.67 3.18
N ASP A 65 -1.46 33.94 3.59
CA ASP A 65 -0.38 34.83 3.12
C ASP A 65 0.86 34.78 4.02
N ASN A 66 0.76 34.19 5.21
CA ASN A 66 1.83 34.17 6.21
C ASN A 66 1.76 32.93 7.12
N ARG A 67 2.82 32.69 7.91
CA ARG A 67 2.88 31.56 8.86
C ARG A 67 1.76 31.58 9.90
N ALA A 68 1.22 32.75 10.24
CA ALA A 68 0.13 32.86 11.20
C ALA A 68 -1.16 32.20 10.68
N ALA A 69 -1.38 32.16 9.35
CA ALA A 69 -2.50 31.43 8.75
C ALA A 69 -2.49 29.93 9.10
N CYS A 70 -1.30 29.33 9.27
CA CYS A 70 -1.17 27.93 9.65
C CYS A 70 -1.32 27.67 11.16
N ALA A 71 -1.37 28.70 12.00
CA ALA A 71 -1.63 28.54 13.43
C ALA A 71 -3.13 28.37 13.74
N ALA A 72 -4.01 28.71 12.80
CA ALA A 72 -5.46 28.61 12.96
C ALA A 72 -5.96 27.16 13.02
N ASN A 73 -5.26 26.23 12.35
CA ASN A 73 -5.61 24.82 12.33
C ASN A 73 -4.46 23.98 12.89
N LYS A 74 -4.78 22.84 13.51
CA LYS A 74 -3.79 21.92 14.09
C LYS A 74 -3.26 20.87 13.09
N GLY A 75 -3.67 20.94 11.83
CA GLY A 75 -3.24 20.03 10.76
C GLY A 75 -2.00 20.49 9.99
N ALA A 76 -1.78 19.88 8.83
CA ALA A 76 -0.66 20.20 7.94
C ALA A 76 -0.77 21.61 7.34
N CYS A 77 0.37 22.27 7.12
CA CYS A 77 0.45 23.61 6.50
C CYS A 77 0.92 23.50 5.05
N TRP A 78 -0.02 23.40 4.10
CA TRP A 78 0.30 23.27 2.67
C TRP A 78 0.80 24.57 2.05
N THR A 79 0.42 25.71 2.61
CA THR A 79 0.93 27.03 2.20
C THR A 79 2.46 27.07 2.26
N PHE A 80 3.06 26.53 3.34
CA PHE A 80 4.51 26.47 3.48
C PHE A 80 5.16 25.60 2.38
N ILE A 81 4.57 24.44 2.12
CA ILE A 81 5.06 23.50 1.09
C ILE A 81 5.01 24.17 -0.29
N ARG A 82 3.90 24.83 -0.65
CA ARG A 82 3.78 25.53 -1.95
C ARG A 82 4.83 26.62 -2.16
N VAL A 83 5.09 27.43 -1.13
CA VAL A 83 6.07 28.53 -1.25
C VAL A 83 7.50 28.03 -1.47
N HIS A 84 7.82 26.83 -0.99
CA HIS A 84 9.16 26.24 -1.09
C HIS A 84 9.25 25.10 -2.10
N PHE A 85 8.20 24.82 -2.87
CA PHE A 85 8.19 23.72 -3.84
C PHE A 85 9.03 24.03 -5.09
N ASP A 86 9.13 25.31 -5.45
CA ASP A 86 9.85 25.80 -6.63
C ASP A 86 11.15 26.58 -6.28
N GLN A 87 11.63 26.48 -5.03
CA GLN A 87 12.95 26.99 -4.62
C GLN A 87 14.03 25.92 -4.86
#